data_AF-A0ABD3BF60-F1
#
_entry.id   AF-A0ABD3BF60-F1
#
_cell.length_a   1.000
_cell.length_b   1.000
_cell.length_c   1.000
_cell.angle_alpha   90.00
_cell.angle_beta   90.00
_cell.angle_gamma   90.00
#
_symmetry.space_group_name_H-M   'P 1'
#
loop_
_entity.id
_entity.type
_entity.pdbx_description
1 polymer ?
#
loop_
_entity_poly.entity_id
_entity_poly.type
_entity_poly.pdbx_seq_one_letter_code
_entity_poly.pdbx_strand_id
1 'polypeptide(L)'
;MEGETSWVSHCFNNSNDNTEFDSSTHPKDDDEPDLESEAVSIDLILPDDLLERILTHLPIASVFRAGSVSKRWNEIVTSKRFIGNISRVSPQKPWYFMFTSSDEPVGYSYDPGLRKWYNIDIPCIETSNLFISSSYGLVCFMDKDSRGGLFVCNPITKYRRWLYRPPGPKRPDYSSLAISVDLETRNYKVSIVKCREIPGSFFQWDLSIHVYDSRDTTWTTSLNEILTGWRAGDESVICDGVLYFLIYATGGGDSRHGLLAYDLKARSARGLLMKSFVPVPCSLTCGRLMNLKERLVMVGGIGKHDRAGIIKGIGIWALDGKEWREMARVPTKYFQGFGELDDVFASGGTDDLIYIHSYGSPALLIFDVGLKRWKWSSKCPVTKKFPLQLFTGFCFEPRPEVAP
;
A
#
# COMPACT_ATOMS: atom_id res chain seq x y z
N MET A 1 -10.44 -49.76 -5.99
CA MET A 1 -11.03 -49.02 -7.12
C MET A 1 -10.27 -47.73 -7.23
N GLU A 2 -9.50 -47.67 -8.31
CA GLU A 2 -8.45 -46.71 -8.62
C GLU A 2 -9.00 -45.34 -8.98
N GLY A 3 -8.13 -44.34 -8.91
CA GLY A 3 -8.37 -43.01 -9.47
C GLY A 3 -7.34 -41.97 -9.07
N GLU A 4 -6.05 -42.33 -9.05
CA GLU A 4 -4.95 -41.36 -9.04
C GLU A 4 -4.66 -40.94 -10.49
N THR A 5 -4.74 -39.65 -10.79
CA THR A 5 -4.16 -39.08 -12.02
C THR A 5 -3.03 -38.13 -11.64
N SER A 6 -1.81 -38.66 -11.66
CA SER A 6 -0.57 -37.90 -11.55
C SER A 6 -0.24 -37.25 -12.90
N TRP A 7 -0.25 -35.93 -12.96
CA TRP A 7 0.37 -35.17 -14.05
C TRP A 7 1.86 -35.00 -13.74
N VAL A 8 2.70 -35.85 -14.33
CA VAL A 8 4.16 -35.69 -14.32
C VAL A 8 4.57 -34.99 -15.62
N SER A 9 4.99 -33.73 -15.50
CA SER A 9 5.69 -33.01 -16.57
C SER A 9 7.16 -33.42 -16.57
N HIS A 10 7.59 -34.20 -17.55
CA HIS A 10 9.01 -34.45 -17.78
C HIS A 10 9.62 -33.27 -18.55
N CYS A 11 10.44 -32.49 -17.86
CA CYS A 11 11.40 -31.58 -18.48
C CYS A 11 12.52 -32.41 -19.12
N PHE A 12 12.78 -32.22 -20.42
CA PHE A 12 14.03 -32.63 -21.04
C PHE A 12 14.88 -31.40 -21.37
N ASN A 13 16.11 -31.44 -20.88
CA ASN A 13 17.19 -30.49 -21.12
C ASN A 13 17.53 -30.44 -22.62
N ASN A 14 17.60 -29.23 -23.17
CA ASN A 14 18.17 -29.00 -24.50
C ASN A 14 19.65 -28.66 -24.33
N SER A 15 20.52 -29.62 -24.60
CA SER A 15 21.92 -29.38 -24.95
C SER A 15 22.04 -29.48 -26.47
N ASN A 16 22.37 -28.35 -27.10
CA ASN A 16 22.75 -28.29 -28.51
C ASN A 16 23.89 -29.26 -28.80
N ASP A 17 23.65 -30.22 -29.69
CA ASP A 17 24.73 -30.72 -30.55
C ASP A 17 24.19 -30.87 -31.97
N ASN A 18 24.91 -30.24 -32.89
CA ASN A 18 24.65 -30.29 -34.33
C ASN A 18 25.00 -31.69 -34.83
N THR A 19 24.10 -32.34 -35.56
CA THR A 19 24.50 -33.35 -36.54
C THR A 19 23.42 -33.50 -37.60
N GLU A 20 23.75 -33.03 -38.80
CA GLU A 20 23.10 -33.42 -40.05
C GLU A 20 23.22 -34.94 -40.21
N PHE A 21 22.13 -35.63 -40.56
CA PHE A 21 22.24 -36.86 -41.34
C PHE A 21 21.05 -37.05 -42.27
N ASP A 22 21.43 -37.59 -43.42
CA ASP A 22 20.80 -37.50 -44.73
C ASP A 22 19.58 -38.41 -44.94
N SER A 23 18.74 -37.94 -45.86
CA SER A 23 17.86 -38.65 -46.78
C SER A 23 17.70 -40.18 -46.69
N SER A 24 16.45 -40.63 -46.54
CA SER A 24 15.98 -41.84 -47.23
C SER A 24 14.51 -41.72 -47.66
N THR A 25 14.31 -41.89 -48.97
CA THR A 25 13.04 -41.91 -49.70
C THR A 25 12.46 -43.33 -49.74
N HIS A 26 11.13 -43.45 -49.65
CA HIS A 26 10.19 -44.30 -50.43
C HIS A 26 8.99 -44.74 -49.57
N PRO A 27 7.83 -45.10 -50.16
CA PRO A 27 7.07 -44.47 -51.24
C PRO A 27 5.61 -44.17 -50.79
N LYS A 28 4.87 -43.45 -51.65
CA LYS A 28 3.44 -43.18 -51.53
C LYS A 28 2.62 -44.46 -51.58
N ASP A 29 1.62 -44.58 -50.70
CA ASP A 29 0.24 -44.96 -51.01
C ASP A 29 -0.55 -45.06 -49.68
N ASP A 30 -1.46 -44.11 -49.46
CA ASP A 30 -2.88 -44.38 -49.16
C ASP A 30 -3.57 -43.03 -48.90
N ASP A 31 -4.55 -42.73 -49.75
CA ASP A 31 -5.44 -41.57 -49.67
C ASP A 31 -6.32 -41.67 -48.41
N GLU A 32 -5.86 -41.14 -47.27
CA GLU A 32 -6.78 -40.57 -46.27
C GLU A 32 -6.93 -39.08 -46.56
N PRO A 33 -8.16 -38.53 -46.64
CA PRO A 33 -8.31 -37.09 -46.61
C PRO A 33 -7.86 -36.67 -45.21
N ASP A 34 -6.67 -36.10 -45.13
CA ASP A 34 -6.23 -35.27 -44.03
C ASP A 34 -7.32 -34.20 -43.84
N LEU A 35 -8.26 -34.48 -42.95
CA LEU A 35 -8.98 -33.44 -42.22
C LEU A 35 -7.91 -32.82 -41.31
N GLU A 36 -6.97 -32.08 -41.93
CA GLU A 36 -6.26 -31.02 -41.26
C GLU A 36 -7.36 -30.22 -40.59
N SER A 37 -7.52 -30.39 -39.28
CA SER A 37 -8.26 -29.43 -38.50
C SER A 37 -7.44 -28.16 -38.67
N GLU A 38 -7.78 -27.34 -39.67
CA GLU A 38 -7.23 -26.00 -39.83
C GLU A 38 -7.43 -25.38 -38.46
N ALA A 39 -6.34 -25.31 -37.69
CA ALA A 39 -6.37 -24.75 -36.36
C ALA A 39 -6.55 -23.25 -36.58
N VAL A 40 -7.80 -22.84 -36.74
CA VAL A 40 -8.14 -21.45 -36.96
C VAL A 40 -7.67 -20.72 -35.72
N SER A 41 -6.64 -19.90 -35.89
CA SER A 41 -6.06 -19.17 -34.78
C SER A 41 -7.16 -18.34 -34.11
N ILE A 42 -7.32 -18.48 -32.80
CA ILE A 42 -8.27 -17.67 -32.01
C ILE A 42 -8.03 -16.16 -32.26
N ASP A 43 -6.79 -15.78 -32.57
CA ASP A 43 -6.42 -14.42 -32.95
C ASP A 43 -7.04 -13.94 -34.28
N LEU A 44 -7.62 -14.81 -35.09
CA LEU A 44 -8.36 -14.46 -36.31
C LEU A 44 -9.88 -14.45 -36.08
N ILE A 45 -10.38 -15.20 -35.09
CA ILE A 45 -11.83 -15.38 -34.85
C ILE A 45 -12.39 -14.36 -33.89
N LEU A 46 -11.65 -14.02 -32.84
CA LEU A 46 -12.16 -13.16 -31.77
C LEU A 46 -12.00 -11.67 -32.17
N PRO A 47 -13.07 -10.87 -32.29
CA PRO A 47 -12.99 -9.42 -32.53
C PRO A 47 -12.28 -8.65 -31.40
N ASP A 48 -11.68 -7.49 -31.70
CA ASP A 48 -10.91 -6.69 -30.74
C ASP A 48 -11.75 -6.23 -29.54
N ASP A 49 -13.02 -5.90 -29.74
CA ASP A 49 -13.94 -5.45 -28.68
C ASP A 49 -14.27 -6.58 -27.69
N LEU A 50 -14.44 -7.81 -28.19
CA LEU A 50 -14.63 -8.98 -27.34
C LEU A 50 -13.33 -9.34 -26.60
N LEU A 51 -12.18 -9.29 -27.28
CA LEU A 51 -10.88 -9.51 -26.66
C LEU A 51 -10.59 -8.47 -25.57
N GLU A 52 -10.82 -7.18 -25.85
CA GLU A 52 -10.71 -6.09 -24.87
C GLU A 52 -11.56 -6.40 -23.64
N ARG A 53 -12.83 -6.76 -23.85
CA ARG A 53 -13.76 -7.08 -22.76
C ARG A 53 -13.28 -8.28 -21.94
N ILE A 54 -12.85 -9.37 -22.57
CA ILE A 54 -12.31 -10.54 -21.87
C ILE A 54 -11.11 -10.15 -21.02
N LEU A 55 -10.17 -9.40 -21.59
CA LEU A 55 -8.95 -8.96 -20.89
C LEU A 55 -9.26 -8.03 -19.72
N THR A 56 -10.28 -7.16 -19.80
CA THR A 56 -10.65 -6.26 -18.68
C THR A 56 -11.17 -7.00 -17.43
N HIS A 57 -11.62 -8.23 -17.58
CA HIS A 57 -12.08 -9.06 -16.46
C HIS A 57 -10.93 -9.84 -15.78
N LEU A 58 -9.72 -9.83 -16.35
CA LEU A 58 -8.59 -10.53 -15.78
C LEU A 58 -7.98 -9.75 -14.60
N PRO A 59 -7.37 -10.44 -13.61
CA PRO A 59 -6.52 -9.79 -12.62
C PRO A 59 -5.42 -8.98 -13.30
N ILE A 60 -5.05 -7.85 -12.70
CA ILE A 60 -4.09 -6.90 -13.28
C ILE A 60 -2.76 -7.54 -13.70
N ALA A 61 -2.23 -8.46 -12.89
CA ALA A 61 -1.01 -9.19 -13.21
C ALA A 61 -1.14 -10.09 -14.45
N SER A 62 -2.34 -10.59 -14.73
CA SER A 62 -2.64 -11.39 -15.93
C SER A 62 -2.77 -10.51 -17.17
N VAL A 63 -3.34 -9.30 -17.04
CA VAL A 63 -3.41 -8.31 -18.12
C VAL A 63 -2.02 -7.97 -18.67
N PHE A 64 -1.06 -7.67 -17.79
CA PHE A 64 0.31 -7.38 -18.23
C PHE A 64 0.98 -8.57 -18.93
N ARG A 65 0.74 -9.79 -18.43
CA ARG A 65 1.24 -11.02 -19.09
C ARG A 65 0.57 -11.28 -20.44
N ALA A 66 -0.69 -10.88 -20.59
CA ALA A 66 -1.44 -11.01 -21.84
C ALA A 66 -0.79 -10.22 -22.98
N GLY A 67 -0.17 -9.08 -22.67
CA GLY A 67 0.61 -8.30 -23.65
C GLY A 67 1.83 -9.04 -24.20
N SER A 68 2.31 -10.10 -23.55
CA SER A 68 3.43 -10.91 -24.04
C SER A 68 2.98 -12.04 -24.99
N VAL A 69 1.68 -12.23 -25.21
CA VAL A 69 1.14 -13.31 -26.05
C VAL A 69 1.31 -13.01 -27.54
N SER A 70 0.87 -11.83 -27.99
CA SER A 70 1.00 -11.40 -29.39
C SER A 70 1.02 -9.87 -29.50
N LYS A 71 1.46 -9.33 -30.65
CA LYS A 71 1.46 -7.88 -30.92
C LYS A 71 0.06 -7.28 -30.77
N ARG A 72 -0.96 -7.99 -31.28
CA ARG A 72 -2.37 -7.59 -31.19
C ARG A 72 -2.83 -7.44 -29.74
N TRP A 73 -2.52 -8.41 -28.88
CA TRP A 73 -2.89 -8.35 -27.46
C TRP A 73 -2.14 -7.24 -26.73
N ASN A 74 -0.86 -7.05 -27.05
CA ASN A 74 -0.07 -5.95 -26.52
C ASN A 74 -0.67 -4.57 -26.85
N GLU A 75 -1.07 -4.36 -28.11
CA GLU A 75 -1.71 -3.12 -28.56
C GLU A 75 -3.02 -2.86 -27.80
N ILE A 76 -3.82 -3.90 -27.54
CA ILE A 76 -5.05 -3.77 -26.76
C ILE A 76 -4.75 -3.37 -25.32
N VAL A 77 -3.92 -4.14 -24.60
CA VAL A 77 -3.68 -3.91 -23.15
C VAL A 77 -2.92 -2.63 -22.84
N THR A 78 -2.16 -2.10 -23.81
CA THR A 78 -1.45 -0.82 -23.69
C THR A 78 -2.29 0.38 -24.16
N SER A 79 -3.44 0.14 -24.80
CA SER A 79 -4.30 1.21 -25.29
C SER A 79 -4.92 2.02 -24.14
N LYS A 80 -5.04 3.34 -24.35
CA LYS A 80 -5.69 4.25 -23.38
C LYS A 80 -7.14 3.86 -23.09
N ARG A 81 -7.85 3.34 -24.12
CA ARG A 81 -9.23 2.88 -24.02
C ARG A 81 -9.33 1.71 -23.03
N PHE A 82 -8.52 0.68 -23.22
CA PHE A 82 -8.49 -0.49 -22.35
C PHE A 82 -8.13 -0.11 -20.90
N ILE A 83 -7.07 0.68 -20.72
CA ILE A 83 -6.62 1.14 -19.40
C ILE A 83 -7.73 1.95 -18.70
N GLY A 84 -8.44 2.83 -19.42
CA GLY A 84 -9.58 3.55 -18.84
C GLY A 84 -10.71 2.62 -18.40
N ASN A 85 -10.97 1.55 -19.17
CA ASN A 85 -12.06 0.61 -18.92
C ASN A 85 -11.79 -0.37 -17.76
N ILE A 86 -10.53 -0.74 -17.51
CA ILE A 86 -10.19 -1.74 -16.47
C ILE A 86 -10.72 -1.34 -15.08
N SER A 87 -10.69 -0.04 -14.78
CA SER A 87 -11.12 0.53 -13.51
C SER A 87 -12.63 0.39 -13.23
N ARG A 88 -13.43 0.28 -14.30
CA ARG A 88 -14.90 0.21 -14.23
C ARG A 88 -15.40 -1.22 -14.03
N VAL A 89 -14.63 -2.19 -14.49
CA VAL A 89 -15.08 -3.58 -14.66
C VAL A 89 -14.70 -4.47 -13.48
N SER A 90 -13.51 -4.24 -12.89
CA SER A 90 -13.00 -5.14 -11.84
C SER A 90 -12.37 -4.34 -10.69
N PRO A 91 -13.09 -4.14 -9.57
CA PRO A 91 -12.48 -3.58 -8.37
C PRO A 91 -11.40 -4.54 -7.86
N GLN A 92 -10.14 -4.13 -8.01
CA GLN A 92 -9.01 -4.91 -7.52
C GLN A 92 -8.89 -4.73 -6.02
N LYS A 93 -8.78 -5.84 -5.30
CA LYS A 93 -8.45 -5.80 -3.88
C LYS A 93 -7.10 -5.14 -3.69
N PRO A 94 -6.92 -4.31 -2.66
CA PRO A 94 -5.66 -3.63 -2.46
C PRO A 94 -4.55 -4.62 -2.12
N TRP A 95 -3.39 -4.40 -2.71
CA TRP A 95 -2.19 -5.20 -2.52
C TRP A 95 -1.38 -4.68 -1.33
N TYR A 96 -0.48 -5.53 -0.83
CA TYR A 96 0.46 -5.16 0.22
C TYR A 96 1.89 -5.33 -0.27
N PHE A 97 2.65 -4.24 -0.37
CA PHE A 97 4.07 -4.30 -0.67
C PHE A 97 4.88 -4.44 0.61
N MET A 98 5.75 -5.44 0.68
CA MET A 98 6.65 -5.67 1.80
C MET A 98 8.09 -5.66 1.29
N PHE A 99 8.97 -4.97 1.99
CA PHE A 99 10.39 -4.87 1.65
C PHE A 99 11.26 -4.84 2.90
N THR A 100 12.54 -5.13 2.74
CA THR A 100 13.52 -5.08 3.83
C THR A 100 14.12 -3.69 3.99
N SER A 101 14.35 -3.32 5.25
CA SER A 101 15.15 -2.14 5.58
C SER A 101 16.64 -2.45 5.40
N SER A 102 17.14 -2.44 4.16
CA SER A 102 18.55 -2.70 3.80
C SER A 102 19.03 -1.77 2.68
N ASP A 103 20.35 -1.69 2.46
CA ASP A 103 20.97 -0.88 1.40
C ASP A 103 20.49 -1.26 -0.01
N GLU A 104 20.14 -2.53 -0.21
CA GLU A 104 19.42 -3.01 -1.39
C GLU A 104 18.05 -3.55 -0.93
N PRO A 105 17.00 -2.71 -0.90
CA PRO A 105 15.68 -3.13 -0.45
C PRO A 105 15.03 -4.01 -1.52
N VAL A 106 14.94 -5.30 -1.24
CA VAL A 106 14.17 -6.25 -2.07
C VAL A 106 12.76 -6.31 -1.50
N GLY A 107 11.76 -6.16 -2.37
CA GLY A 107 10.37 -6.20 -1.97
C GLY A 107 9.45 -6.94 -2.92
N TYR A 108 8.31 -7.37 -2.39
CA TYR A 108 7.29 -8.13 -3.11
C TYR A 108 5.91 -7.59 -2.78
N SER A 109 5.01 -7.62 -3.77
CA SER A 109 3.60 -7.26 -3.61
C SER A 109 2.74 -8.50 -3.40
N TYR A 110 1.95 -8.53 -2.34
CA TYR A 110 0.97 -9.59 -2.10
C TYR A 110 -0.38 -9.23 -2.70
N ASP A 111 -0.89 -10.13 -3.55
CA ASP A 111 -2.26 -10.10 -4.06
C ASP A 111 -3.17 -11.00 -3.19
N PRO A 112 -4.14 -10.42 -2.46
CA PRO A 112 -5.05 -11.17 -1.61
C PRO A 112 -6.12 -11.97 -2.37
N GLY A 113 -6.37 -11.64 -3.65
CA GLY A 113 -7.31 -12.34 -4.52
C GLY A 113 -6.73 -13.66 -5.02
N LEU A 114 -5.52 -13.61 -5.57
CA LEU A 114 -4.80 -14.80 -6.05
C LEU A 114 -3.94 -15.48 -4.97
N ARG A 115 -3.83 -14.88 -3.78
CA ARG A 115 -2.98 -15.32 -2.66
C ARG A 115 -1.52 -15.52 -3.08
N LYS A 116 -1.04 -14.67 -3.99
CA LYS A 116 0.27 -14.77 -4.64
C LYS A 116 1.12 -13.55 -4.33
N TRP A 117 2.42 -13.77 -4.20
CA TRP A 117 3.42 -12.70 -4.14
C TRP A 117 4.00 -12.47 -5.53
N TYR A 118 4.10 -11.20 -5.91
CA TYR A 118 4.69 -10.72 -7.15
C TYR A 118 5.98 -9.96 -6.85
N ASN A 119 7.02 -10.22 -7.67
CA ASN A 119 8.23 -9.40 -7.65
C ASN A 119 7.96 -8.16 -8.53
N ILE A 120 7.85 -6.99 -7.91
CA ILE A 120 7.61 -5.72 -8.60
C ILE A 120 8.63 -4.74 -8.08
N ASP A 121 9.48 -4.25 -8.97
CA ASP A 121 10.42 -3.18 -8.62
C ASP A 121 9.66 -1.87 -8.49
N ILE A 122 9.64 -1.32 -7.27
CA ILE A 122 9.11 0.01 -7.02
C ILE A 122 10.29 0.99 -7.17
N PRO A 123 10.28 1.86 -8.19
CA PRO A 123 11.48 2.53 -8.73
C PRO A 123 12.10 3.61 -7.82
N CYS A 124 11.86 3.60 -6.51
CA CYS A 124 12.22 4.72 -5.63
C CYS A 124 12.47 4.36 -4.16
N ILE A 125 12.45 3.07 -3.82
CA ILE A 125 12.86 2.64 -2.48
C ILE A 125 14.38 2.48 -2.56
N GLU A 126 15.10 3.59 -2.41
CA GLU A 126 16.57 3.61 -2.36
C GLU A 126 17.06 3.60 -0.91
N THR A 127 16.18 3.95 0.04
CA THR A 127 16.47 3.95 1.47
C THR A 127 15.34 3.25 2.23
N SER A 128 15.67 2.76 3.42
CA SER A 128 14.73 2.12 4.33
C SER A 128 13.94 3.09 5.22
N ASN A 129 14.28 4.38 5.18
CA ASN A 129 13.78 5.40 6.10
C ASN A 129 12.84 6.39 5.40
N LEU A 130 11.66 5.91 5.00
CA LEU A 130 10.67 6.68 4.25
C LEU A 130 9.37 6.83 5.04
N PHE A 131 8.75 8.01 4.97
CA PHE A 131 7.30 8.13 5.19
C PHE A 131 6.58 7.72 3.91
N ILE A 132 5.53 6.92 4.06
CA ILE A 132 4.80 6.34 2.93
C ILE A 132 3.32 6.56 3.17
N SER A 133 2.61 7.07 2.16
CA SER A 133 1.16 7.18 2.15
C SER A 133 0.63 6.83 0.77
N SER A 134 -0.54 6.21 0.69
CA SER A 134 -1.13 5.78 -0.57
C SER A 134 -2.61 6.18 -0.65
N SER A 135 -3.06 6.43 -1.87
CA SER A 135 -4.46 6.70 -2.18
C SER A 135 -4.73 6.39 -3.64
N TYR A 136 -5.77 5.61 -3.91
CA TYR A 136 -6.28 5.35 -5.26
C TYR A 136 -5.18 4.95 -6.28
N GLY A 137 -4.28 4.07 -5.85
CA GLY A 137 -3.17 3.53 -6.65
C GLY A 137 -1.94 4.42 -6.83
N LEU A 138 -1.98 5.66 -6.34
CA LEU A 138 -0.78 6.47 -6.15
C LEU A 138 -0.17 6.22 -4.77
N VAL A 139 1.16 6.28 -4.70
CA VAL A 139 1.92 6.19 -3.46
C VAL A 139 2.89 7.35 -3.40
N CYS A 140 2.84 8.08 -2.29
CA CYS A 140 3.71 9.20 -1.97
C CYS A 140 4.79 8.75 -0.98
N PHE A 141 6.02 9.16 -1.26
CA PHE A 141 7.19 8.84 -0.47
C PHE A 141 7.93 10.12 -0.09
N MET A 142 8.35 10.19 1.17
CA MET A 142 9.17 11.28 1.70
C MET A 142 10.30 10.72 2.55
N ASP A 143 11.55 11.06 2.23
CA ASP A 143 12.69 10.68 3.06
C ASP A 143 12.67 11.40 4.42
N LYS A 144 12.93 10.65 5.49
CA LYS A 144 13.05 11.24 6.84
C LYS A 144 14.35 12.02 7.00
N ASP A 145 15.42 11.62 6.32
CA ASP A 145 16.77 12.19 6.53
C ASP A 145 17.04 13.45 5.68
N SER A 146 16.01 13.98 5.01
CA SER A 146 16.06 15.21 4.20
C SER A 146 17.02 15.16 2.99
N ARG A 147 17.55 13.98 2.64
CA ARG A 147 18.45 13.78 1.48
C ARG A 147 17.67 13.33 0.24
N GLY A 148 16.73 12.42 0.42
CA GLY A 148 15.76 11.98 -0.57
C GLY A 148 14.65 13.01 -0.74
N GLY A 149 14.31 13.31 -1.99
CA GLY A 149 13.21 14.22 -2.29
C GLY A 149 11.85 13.63 -1.93
N LEU A 150 10.82 14.45 -2.10
CA LEU A 150 9.42 14.05 -2.00
C LEU A 150 8.91 13.71 -3.39
N PHE A 151 8.22 12.60 -3.57
CA PHE A 151 7.67 12.22 -4.86
C PHE A 151 6.40 11.38 -4.73
N VAL A 152 5.65 11.30 -5.82
CA VAL A 152 4.47 10.46 -5.97
C VAL A 152 4.70 9.54 -7.15
N CYS A 153 4.38 8.26 -7.01
CA CYS A 153 4.48 7.30 -8.10
C CYS A 153 3.29 6.35 -8.16
N ASN A 154 3.11 5.73 -9.31
CA ASN A 154 2.26 4.56 -9.47
C ASN A 154 3.16 3.30 -9.46
N PRO A 155 3.04 2.41 -8.45
CA PRO A 155 3.86 1.20 -8.36
C PRO A 155 3.70 0.22 -9.52
N ILE A 156 2.55 0.24 -10.22
CA ILE A 156 2.24 -0.66 -11.32
C ILE A 156 2.85 -0.17 -12.63
N THR A 157 2.65 1.11 -12.96
CA THR A 157 3.17 1.69 -14.22
C THR A 157 4.60 2.20 -14.11
N LYS A 158 5.13 2.30 -12.89
CA LYS A 158 6.44 2.86 -12.54
C LYS A 158 6.60 4.35 -12.88
N TYR A 159 5.53 5.04 -13.29
CA TYR A 159 5.54 6.49 -13.48
C TYR A 159 5.68 7.21 -12.15
N ARG A 160 6.55 8.23 -12.12
CA ARG A 160 6.85 9.02 -10.92
C ARG A 160 6.91 10.51 -11.24
N ARG A 161 6.52 11.32 -10.26
CA ARG A 161 6.66 12.78 -10.28
C ARG A 161 7.35 13.24 -9.00
N TRP A 162 8.43 13.99 -9.15
CA TRP A 162 9.06 14.69 -8.04
C TRP A 162 8.26 15.93 -7.66
N LEU A 163 8.04 16.09 -6.36
CA LEU A 163 7.42 17.28 -5.81
C LEU A 163 8.52 18.22 -5.30
N TYR A 164 8.31 19.52 -5.50
CA TYR A 164 9.15 20.52 -4.86
C TYR A 164 9.07 20.39 -3.34
N ARG A 165 10.13 20.81 -2.66
CA ARG A 165 10.20 20.72 -1.20
C ARG A 165 9.07 21.56 -0.56
N PRO A 166 8.36 21.03 0.45
CA PRO A 166 7.34 21.79 1.16
C PRO A 166 7.95 23.00 1.89
N PRO A 167 7.18 24.09 2.08
CA PRO A 167 7.57 25.22 2.92
C PRO A 167 7.87 24.81 4.37
N GLY A 168 8.45 25.73 5.14
CA GLY A 168 8.74 25.55 6.56
C GLY A 168 10.14 24.99 6.86
N PRO A 169 10.39 24.53 8.10
CA PRO A 169 11.73 24.11 8.52
C PRO A 169 12.24 22.92 7.69
N LYS A 170 13.55 22.93 7.43
CA LYS A 170 14.24 21.87 6.67
C LYS A 170 14.35 20.57 7.47
N ARG A 171 14.41 20.65 8.79
CA ARG A 171 14.53 19.52 9.72
C ARG A 171 13.56 19.73 10.88
N PRO A 172 12.29 19.35 10.72
CA PRO A 172 11.36 19.27 11.84
C PRO A 172 11.74 18.08 12.73
N ASP A 173 11.32 18.11 14.00
CA ASP A 173 11.58 17.00 14.93
C ASP A 173 10.62 15.83 14.65
N TYR A 174 9.40 16.14 14.24
CA TYR A 174 8.41 15.16 13.81
C TYR A 174 7.76 15.60 12.49
N SER A 175 7.41 14.62 11.65
CA SER A 175 6.64 14.85 10.44
C SER A 175 5.76 13.66 10.11
N SER A 176 4.60 13.94 9.54
CA SER A 176 3.70 12.92 9.00
C SER A 176 3.33 13.25 7.55
N LEU A 177 3.00 12.23 6.76
CA LEU A 177 2.67 12.33 5.34
C LEU A 177 1.29 11.75 5.09
N ALA A 178 0.47 12.44 4.30
CA ALA A 178 -0.80 11.90 3.81
C ALA A 178 -1.02 12.29 2.33
N ILE A 179 -1.56 11.38 1.54
CA ILE A 179 -2.03 11.66 0.17
C ILE A 179 -3.53 11.35 0.05
N SER A 180 -4.23 12.13 -0.77
CA SER A 180 -5.60 11.85 -1.19
C SER A 180 -5.74 12.11 -2.68
N VAL A 181 -6.42 11.23 -3.39
CA VAL A 181 -6.74 11.37 -4.81
C VAL A 181 -8.23 11.64 -4.95
N ASP A 182 -8.57 12.70 -5.67
CA ASP A 182 -9.94 13.03 -6.02
C ASP A 182 -10.43 12.10 -7.15
N LEU A 183 -11.52 11.40 -6.90
CA LEU A 183 -12.00 10.34 -7.80
C LEU A 183 -12.55 10.90 -9.12
N GLU A 184 -13.07 12.12 -9.13
CA GLU A 184 -13.69 12.74 -10.29
C GLU A 184 -12.66 13.39 -11.20
N THR A 185 -11.77 14.20 -10.62
CA THR A 185 -10.79 15.00 -11.36
C THR A 185 -9.46 14.30 -11.55
N ARG A 186 -9.19 13.21 -10.81
CA ARG A 186 -7.90 12.50 -10.75
C ARG A 186 -6.72 13.36 -10.25
N ASN A 187 -6.99 14.57 -9.77
CA ASN A 187 -6.00 15.36 -9.06
C ASN A 187 -5.76 14.77 -7.67
N TYR A 188 -4.61 15.05 -7.09
CA TYR A 188 -4.28 14.62 -5.75
C TYR A 188 -3.76 15.77 -4.90
N LYS A 189 -3.96 15.62 -3.59
CA LYS A 189 -3.40 16.48 -2.58
C LYS A 189 -2.46 15.70 -1.71
N VAL A 190 -1.30 16.30 -1.42
CA VAL A 190 -0.34 15.76 -0.44
C VAL A 190 -0.31 16.71 0.75
N SER A 191 -0.52 16.20 1.95
CA SER A 191 -0.38 16.96 3.19
C SER A 191 0.82 16.49 3.99
N ILE A 192 1.54 17.46 4.54
CA ILE A 192 2.65 17.24 5.46
C ILE A 192 2.39 18.05 6.73
N VAL A 193 2.28 17.35 7.85
CA VAL A 193 2.28 17.97 9.17
C VAL A 193 3.71 17.99 9.66
N LYS A 194 4.22 19.16 10.05
CA LYS A 194 5.54 19.33 10.66
C LYS A 194 5.36 19.79 12.09
N CYS A 195 6.16 19.27 12.99
CA CYS A 195 6.16 19.68 14.39
C CYS A 195 7.60 19.84 14.89
N ARG A 196 7.87 20.95 15.57
CA ARG A 196 9.20 21.29 16.07
C ARG A 196 9.12 21.85 17.48
N GLU A 197 10.02 21.41 18.34
CA GLU A 197 10.15 21.93 19.69
C GLU A 197 10.60 23.40 19.65
N ILE A 198 9.96 24.24 20.45
CA ILE A 198 10.37 25.63 20.59
C ILE A 198 11.54 25.70 21.58
N PRO A 199 12.73 26.21 21.16
CA PRO A 199 13.87 26.30 22.06
C PRO A 199 13.54 27.08 23.33
N GLY A 200 13.90 26.52 24.49
CA GLY A 200 13.66 27.14 25.79
C GLY A 200 12.29 26.82 26.41
N SER A 201 11.45 25.99 25.78
CA SER A 201 10.15 25.57 26.32
C SER A 201 9.86 24.10 26.03
N PHE A 202 10.06 23.24 27.03
CA PHE A 202 9.85 21.78 26.90
C PHE A 202 8.37 21.38 26.66
N PHE A 203 7.44 22.31 26.80
CA PHE A 203 6.00 22.07 26.66
C PHE A 203 5.40 22.72 25.41
N GLN A 204 6.14 23.52 24.64
CA GLN A 204 5.60 24.22 23.48
C GLN A 204 6.20 23.73 22.17
N TRP A 205 5.33 23.48 21.21
CA TRP A 205 5.67 22.87 19.93
C TRP A 205 5.05 23.68 18.80
N ASP A 206 5.87 24.14 17.86
CA ASP A 206 5.42 24.81 16.64
C ASP A 206 4.91 23.75 15.66
N LEU A 207 3.62 23.79 15.34
CA LEU A 207 2.96 22.90 14.41
C LEU A 207 2.58 23.66 13.13
N SER A 208 2.96 23.10 11.99
CA SER A 208 2.54 23.61 10.68
C SER A 208 1.99 22.51 9.78
N ILE A 209 0.93 22.86 9.04
CA ILE A 209 0.31 21.97 8.05
C ILE A 209 0.54 22.58 6.67
N HIS A 210 1.18 21.80 5.80
CA HIS A 210 1.44 22.17 4.41
C HIS A 210 0.65 21.25 3.49
N VAL A 211 0.05 21.81 2.45
CA VAL A 211 -0.75 21.07 1.47
C VAL A 211 -0.27 21.41 0.08
N TYR A 212 0.03 20.38 -0.70
CA TYR A 212 0.30 20.45 -2.12
C TYR A 212 -0.97 20.10 -2.90
N ASP A 213 -1.25 20.86 -3.94
CA ASP A 213 -2.32 20.55 -4.91
C ASP A 213 -1.70 20.21 -6.26
N SER A 214 -1.97 19.02 -6.79
CA SER A 214 -1.44 18.59 -8.09
C SER A 214 -1.97 19.40 -9.26
N ARG A 215 -3.12 20.06 -9.11
CA ARG A 215 -3.73 20.89 -10.16
C ARG A 215 -2.93 22.16 -10.37
N ASP A 216 -2.63 22.86 -9.28
CA ASP A 216 -1.89 24.12 -9.31
C ASP A 216 -0.38 23.88 -9.27
N THR A 217 0.05 22.66 -8.93
CA THR A 217 1.45 22.28 -8.72
C THR A 217 2.16 23.12 -7.67
N THR A 218 1.41 23.65 -6.70
CA THR A 218 1.93 24.56 -5.68
C THR A 218 1.73 24.01 -4.26
N TRP A 219 2.58 24.47 -3.36
CA TRP A 219 2.43 24.27 -1.92
C TRP A 219 1.77 25.48 -1.28
N THR A 220 0.85 25.22 -0.36
CA THR A 220 0.26 26.22 0.52
C THR A 220 0.49 25.82 1.98
N THR A 221 0.87 26.79 2.82
CA THR A 221 0.85 26.61 4.28
C THR A 221 -0.56 26.90 4.77
N SER A 222 -1.26 25.85 5.19
CA SER A 222 -2.68 25.93 5.56
C SER A 222 -2.90 26.27 7.03
N LEU A 223 -1.96 25.92 7.90
CA LEU A 223 -2.01 26.24 9.33
C LEU A 223 -0.60 26.43 9.89
N ASN A 224 -0.46 27.37 10.84
CA ASN A 224 0.66 27.46 11.76
C ASN A 224 0.14 27.85 13.16
N GLU A 225 0.39 26.99 14.15
CA GLU A 225 -0.11 27.14 15.51
C GLU A 225 0.87 26.55 16.53
N ILE A 226 0.92 27.13 17.73
CA ILE A 226 1.72 26.61 18.84
C ILE A 226 0.85 25.67 19.67
N LEU A 227 1.22 24.40 19.72
CA LEU A 227 0.65 23.43 20.65
C LEU A 227 1.36 23.52 21.99
N THR A 228 0.58 23.50 23.08
CA THR A 228 1.10 23.50 24.46
C THR A 228 0.70 22.21 25.15
N GLY A 229 1.69 21.47 25.67
CA GLY A 229 1.52 20.16 26.30
C GLY A 229 1.31 18.99 25.34
N TRP A 230 1.34 19.25 24.02
CA TRP A 230 1.11 18.27 22.97
C TRP A 230 2.09 18.48 21.81
N ARG A 231 2.46 17.38 21.15
CA ARG A 231 3.22 17.37 19.89
C ARG A 231 2.55 16.48 18.86
N ALA A 232 2.71 16.75 17.57
CA ALA A 232 2.35 15.77 16.53
C ALA A 232 3.38 14.63 16.47
N GLY A 233 2.94 13.46 16.01
CA GLY A 233 3.83 12.34 15.69
C GLY A 233 4.07 12.18 14.20
N ASP A 234 4.26 10.93 13.79
CA ASP A 234 4.60 10.50 12.44
C ASP A 234 3.39 10.01 11.61
N GLU A 235 2.19 10.06 12.18
CA GLU A 235 1.01 9.39 11.64
C GLU A 235 -0.10 10.37 11.26
N SER A 236 -0.51 10.30 9.98
CA SER A 236 -1.60 11.08 9.44
C SER A 236 -2.28 10.40 8.26
N VAL A 237 -3.55 10.70 8.04
CA VAL A 237 -4.33 10.24 6.88
C VAL A 237 -5.32 11.32 6.46
N ILE A 238 -5.64 11.38 5.17
CA ILE A 238 -6.75 12.19 4.67
C ILE A 238 -7.95 11.26 4.45
N CYS A 239 -9.08 11.59 5.07
CA CYS A 239 -10.33 10.86 4.98
C CYS A 239 -11.47 11.87 4.83
N ASP A 240 -12.29 11.71 3.80
CA ASP A 240 -13.42 12.59 3.46
C ASP A 240 -13.05 14.09 3.43
N GLY A 241 -11.89 14.41 2.84
CA GLY A 241 -11.40 15.79 2.76
C GLY A 241 -10.91 16.39 4.09
N VAL A 242 -10.87 15.61 5.16
CA VAL A 242 -10.34 16.01 6.48
C VAL A 242 -8.99 15.33 6.70
N LEU A 243 -7.99 16.10 7.09
CA LEU A 243 -6.70 15.60 7.53
C LEU A 243 -6.78 15.22 9.00
N TYR A 244 -6.51 13.95 9.30
CA TYR A 244 -6.42 13.42 10.64
C TYR A 244 -4.96 13.10 10.96
N PHE A 245 -4.50 13.44 12.15
CA PHE A 245 -3.15 13.08 12.61
C PHE A 245 -3.09 12.86 14.12
N LEU A 246 -2.18 11.99 14.55
CA LEU A 246 -2.00 11.66 15.95
C LEU A 246 -1.12 12.70 16.67
N ILE A 247 -1.54 13.04 17.88
CA ILE A 247 -0.81 13.88 18.81
C ILE A 247 -0.51 13.16 20.12
N TYR A 248 0.58 13.55 20.75
CA TYR A 248 1.17 12.89 21.91
C TYR A 248 1.39 13.92 23.00
N ALA A 249 0.97 13.62 24.23
CA ALA A 249 1.22 14.48 25.37
C ALA A 249 2.72 14.56 25.67
N THR A 250 3.20 15.75 26.02
CA THR A 250 4.63 16.00 26.28
C THR A 250 4.95 16.15 27.78
N GLY A 251 3.95 16.04 28.65
CA GLY A 251 4.11 16.07 30.11
C GLY A 251 4.11 14.68 30.77
N GLY A 252 4.90 14.52 31.84
CA GLY A 252 5.04 13.26 32.58
C GLY A 252 3.87 13.02 33.52
N GLY A 253 3.01 12.05 33.20
CA GLY A 253 1.97 11.59 34.12
C GLY A 253 1.04 10.54 33.53
N ASP A 254 0.77 10.61 32.23
CA ASP A 254 -0.05 9.61 31.53
C ASP A 254 0.23 9.69 30.02
N SER A 255 0.52 8.56 29.36
CA SER A 255 0.77 8.49 27.91
C SER A 255 -0.53 8.71 27.13
N ARG A 256 -1.03 9.94 27.19
CA ARG A 256 -2.25 10.36 26.51
C ARG A 256 -1.91 10.63 25.06
N HIS A 257 -2.54 9.86 24.18
CA HIS A 257 -2.57 10.16 22.75
C HIS A 257 -3.90 10.80 22.41
N GLY A 258 -3.91 11.56 21.32
CA GLY A 258 -5.10 12.18 20.80
C GLY A 258 -5.07 12.16 19.29
N LEU A 259 -6.23 12.41 18.71
CA LEU A 259 -6.41 12.64 17.30
C LEU A 259 -6.86 14.09 17.11
N LEU A 260 -6.23 14.78 16.16
CA LEU A 260 -6.71 16.07 15.67
C LEU A 260 -7.24 15.91 14.26
N ALA A 261 -8.29 16.67 13.97
CA ALA A 261 -8.92 16.74 12.65
C ALA A 261 -8.80 18.17 12.09
N TYR A 262 -8.36 18.29 10.85
CA TYR A 262 -8.21 19.56 10.14
C TYR A 262 -8.93 19.50 8.79
N ASP A 263 -9.98 20.29 8.62
CA ASP A 263 -10.72 20.39 7.37
C ASP A 263 -9.89 21.11 6.30
N LEU A 264 -9.57 20.40 5.21
CA LEU A 264 -8.74 20.91 4.12
C LEU A 264 -9.47 21.93 3.22
N LYS A 265 -10.81 21.96 3.25
CA LYS A 265 -11.65 22.91 2.49
C LYS A 265 -11.97 24.14 3.31
N ALA A 266 -12.48 23.96 4.53
CA ALA A 266 -13.00 25.06 5.34
C ALA A 266 -11.90 25.94 5.97
N ARG A 267 -10.62 25.50 5.92
CA ARG A 267 -9.45 26.17 6.52
C ARG A 267 -9.76 26.69 7.92
N SER A 268 -9.60 25.83 8.91
CA SER A 268 -9.86 26.19 10.32
C SER A 268 -9.08 27.46 10.71
N ALA A 269 -9.77 28.40 11.37
CA ALA A 269 -9.11 29.60 11.89
C ALA A 269 -8.05 29.23 12.95
N ARG A 270 -7.01 30.06 13.04
CA ARG A 270 -5.91 29.86 14.00
C ARG A 270 -6.44 29.79 15.44
N GLY A 271 -5.93 28.85 16.24
CA GLY A 271 -6.32 28.69 17.64
C GLY A 271 -7.55 27.81 17.86
N LEU A 272 -8.13 27.24 16.80
CA LEU A 272 -9.30 26.36 16.87
C LEU A 272 -8.96 24.88 16.69
N LEU A 273 -7.70 24.53 16.38
CA LEU A 273 -7.32 23.16 16.08
C LEU A 273 -7.64 22.21 17.24
N MET A 274 -7.34 22.62 18.47
CA MET A 274 -7.62 21.79 19.66
C MET A 274 -9.12 21.54 19.92
N LYS A 275 -10.05 22.29 19.29
CA LYS A 275 -11.50 22.01 19.39
C LYS A 275 -11.91 20.72 18.67
N SER A 276 -11.08 20.24 17.73
CA SER A 276 -11.29 18.98 17.03
C SER A 276 -10.65 17.78 17.73
N PHE A 277 -10.09 17.97 18.93
CA PHE A 277 -9.50 16.90 19.72
C PHE A 277 -10.46 15.75 19.97
N VAL A 278 -9.98 14.54 19.68
CA VAL A 278 -10.64 13.27 20.02
C VAL A 278 -9.63 12.41 20.79
N PRO A 279 -9.94 11.96 22.01
CA PRO A 279 -9.06 11.05 22.74
C PRO A 279 -8.98 9.70 22.03
N VAL A 280 -7.81 9.05 22.05
CA VAL A 280 -7.68 7.66 21.59
C VAL A 280 -8.47 6.69 22.49
N PRO A 281 -8.89 5.49 22.02
CA PRO A 281 -9.75 4.59 22.79
C PRO A 281 -9.07 4.00 24.02
N CYS A 282 -7.74 3.90 24.03
CA CYS A 282 -6.95 3.40 25.16
C CYS A 282 -5.49 3.86 25.03
N SER A 283 -4.63 3.48 25.98
CA SER A 283 -3.18 3.65 25.83
C SER A 283 -2.70 2.83 24.63
N LEU A 284 -2.50 3.49 23.50
CA LEU A 284 -2.13 2.85 22.24
C LEU A 284 -0.65 2.97 21.96
N THR A 285 -0.10 1.96 21.31
CA THR A 285 1.20 2.01 20.69
C THR A 285 1.10 1.58 19.23
N CYS A 286 2.11 1.87 18.40
CA CYS A 286 2.05 1.59 16.95
C CYS A 286 0.75 2.08 16.28
N GLY A 287 0.20 3.23 16.72
CA GLY A 287 -1.08 3.71 16.22
C GLY A 287 -0.96 4.13 14.76
N ARG A 288 -1.60 3.41 13.84
CA ARG A 288 -1.63 3.73 12.41
C ARG A 288 -3.04 4.14 12.00
N LEU A 289 -3.14 5.24 11.27
CA LEU A 289 -4.40 5.75 10.73
C LEU A 289 -4.56 5.31 9.26
N MET A 290 -5.78 4.98 8.86
CA MET A 290 -6.08 4.54 7.50
C MET A 290 -7.50 4.93 7.09
N ASN A 291 -7.71 5.12 5.79
CA ASN A 291 -9.01 5.41 5.19
C ASN A 291 -9.58 4.13 4.58
N LEU A 292 -10.67 3.60 5.14
CA LEU A 292 -11.42 2.47 4.60
C LEU A 292 -12.77 2.92 4.07
N LYS A 293 -12.81 3.29 2.78
CA LYS A 293 -14.01 3.79 2.07
C LYS A 293 -14.62 5.01 2.75
N GLU A 294 -13.81 6.05 2.94
CA GLU A 294 -14.14 7.29 3.64
C GLU A 294 -14.54 7.10 5.11
N ARG A 295 -14.10 5.99 5.72
CA ARG A 295 -14.18 5.79 7.17
C ARG A 295 -12.79 5.80 7.77
N LEU A 296 -12.60 6.70 8.73
CA LEU A 296 -11.36 6.75 9.48
C LEU A 296 -11.27 5.53 10.41
N VAL A 297 -10.22 4.75 10.22
CA VAL A 297 -9.92 3.58 11.03
C VAL A 297 -8.52 3.70 11.60
N MET A 298 -8.37 3.22 12.83
CA MET A 298 -7.10 3.16 13.54
C MET A 298 -6.79 1.71 13.90
N VAL A 299 -5.55 1.30 13.68
CA VAL A 299 -4.98 0.05 14.18
C VAL A 299 -3.91 0.40 15.20
N GLY A 300 -3.88 -0.28 16.34
CA GLY A 300 -2.90 0.02 17.38
C GLY A 300 -2.72 -1.12 18.39
N GLY A 301 -1.52 -1.19 18.95
CA GLY A 301 -1.17 -2.05 20.07
C GLY A 301 -1.83 -1.54 21.35
N ILE A 302 -2.52 -2.42 22.07
CA ILE A 302 -3.19 -2.09 23.32
C ILE A 302 -2.16 -2.21 24.44
N GLY A 303 -1.70 -1.08 24.97
CA GLY A 303 -0.72 -1.03 26.05
C GLY A 303 -1.22 -1.63 27.36
N LYS A 304 -0.30 -2.17 28.16
CA LYS A 304 -0.59 -2.67 29.50
C LYS A 304 -0.51 -1.54 30.53
N HIS A 305 -1.59 -1.31 31.28
CA HIS A 305 -1.69 -0.23 32.27
C HIS A 305 -0.59 -0.21 33.35
N ASP A 306 -0.01 -1.37 33.69
CA ASP A 306 1.00 -1.49 34.75
C ASP A 306 2.45 -1.54 34.23
N ARG A 307 2.65 -1.59 32.90
CA ARG A 307 3.96 -1.71 32.25
C ARG A 307 3.95 -1.01 30.90
N ALA A 308 4.53 0.18 30.87
CA ALA A 308 4.79 0.90 29.63
C ALA A 308 5.66 0.04 28.70
N GLY A 309 5.34 0.04 27.41
CA GLY A 309 6.10 -0.67 26.39
C GLY A 309 5.78 -2.17 26.21
N ILE A 310 4.70 -2.66 26.84
CA ILE A 310 4.20 -4.03 26.60
C ILE A 310 2.80 -3.96 26.02
N ILE A 311 2.60 -4.65 24.90
CA ILE A 311 1.29 -4.77 24.24
C ILE A 311 0.56 -6.03 24.71
N LYS A 312 -0.73 -5.91 25.05
CA LYS A 312 -1.63 -7.03 25.39
C LYS A 312 -2.33 -7.64 24.17
N GLY A 313 -2.30 -6.93 23.05
CA GLY A 313 -3.03 -7.29 21.84
C GLY A 313 -3.01 -6.13 20.84
N ILE A 314 -3.59 -6.36 19.67
CA ILE A 314 -3.73 -5.35 18.63
C ILE A 314 -5.24 -5.16 18.38
N GLY A 315 -5.71 -3.93 18.45
CA GLY A 315 -7.11 -3.58 18.19
C GLY A 315 -7.28 -2.77 16.92
N ILE A 316 -8.52 -2.76 16.42
CA ILE A 316 -8.95 -2.03 15.24
C ILE A 316 -10.20 -1.24 15.64
N TRP A 317 -10.19 0.08 15.43
CA TRP A 317 -11.30 0.96 15.79
C TRP A 317 -11.68 1.86 14.61
N ALA A 318 -12.98 2.05 14.38
CA ALA A 318 -13.49 3.07 13.48
C ALA A 318 -13.94 4.30 14.29
N LEU A 319 -13.69 5.49 13.75
CA LEU A 319 -14.23 6.72 14.32
C LEU A 319 -15.67 6.92 13.82
N ASP A 320 -16.62 7.05 14.74
CA ASP A 320 -17.99 7.49 14.45
C ASP A 320 -18.26 8.81 15.18
N GLY A 321 -18.34 9.90 14.42
CA GLY A 321 -18.38 11.26 14.95
C GLY A 321 -17.11 11.60 15.74
N LYS A 322 -17.20 11.57 17.07
CA LYS A 322 -16.07 11.78 18.00
C LYS A 322 -15.81 10.57 18.91
N GLU A 323 -16.43 9.43 18.63
CA GLU A 323 -16.31 8.22 19.44
C GLU A 323 -15.64 7.09 18.66
N TRP A 324 -14.74 6.38 19.32
CA TRP A 324 -14.10 5.19 18.74
C TRP A 324 -14.94 3.95 18.99
N ARG A 325 -15.31 3.24 17.92
CA ARG A 325 -15.98 1.94 17.99
C ARG A 325 -15.02 0.82 17.63
N GLU A 326 -14.86 -0.15 18.54
CA GLU A 326 -14.05 -1.34 18.28
C GLU A 326 -14.69 -2.16 17.16
N MET A 327 -13.93 -2.37 16.09
CA MET A 327 -14.33 -3.20 14.95
C MET A 327 -13.93 -4.64 15.15
N ALA A 328 -12.70 -4.86 15.61
CA ALA A 328 -12.11 -6.16 15.83
C ALA A 328 -10.85 -6.06 16.69
N ARG A 329 -10.44 -7.21 17.22
CA ARG A 329 -9.17 -7.40 17.93
C ARG A 329 -8.47 -8.64 17.39
N VAL A 330 -7.16 -8.58 17.23
CA VAL A 330 -6.36 -9.73 16.78
C VAL A 330 -6.55 -10.90 17.76
N PRO A 331 -7.09 -12.05 17.32
CA PRO A 331 -7.27 -13.19 18.20
C PRO A 331 -5.94 -13.74 18.75
N THR A 332 -5.94 -14.26 19.97
CA THR A 332 -4.73 -14.74 20.67
C THR A 332 -3.90 -15.73 19.85
N LYS A 333 -4.56 -16.61 19.08
CA LYS A 333 -3.89 -17.58 18.19
C LYS A 333 -3.03 -16.95 17.10
N TYR A 334 -3.34 -15.72 16.69
CA TYR A 334 -2.54 -14.96 15.71
C TYR A 334 -1.51 -14.06 16.39
N PHE A 335 -1.82 -13.59 17.60
CA PHE A 335 -1.00 -12.64 18.33
C PHE A 335 0.37 -13.18 18.75
N GLN A 336 0.49 -14.50 19.01
CA GLN A 336 1.77 -15.14 19.39
C GLN A 336 2.92 -14.88 18.39
N GLY A 337 2.64 -14.53 17.13
CA GLY A 337 3.64 -14.21 16.13
C GLY A 337 4.14 -12.76 16.10
N PHE A 338 3.59 -11.86 16.93
CA PHE A 338 3.87 -10.41 16.87
C PHE A 338 4.86 -9.92 17.94
N GLY A 339 5.25 -10.77 18.89
CA GLY A 339 6.07 -10.38 20.05
C GLY A 339 5.26 -9.63 21.12
N GLU A 340 5.88 -9.40 22.29
CA GLU A 340 5.22 -8.76 23.45
C GLU A 340 5.67 -7.31 23.70
N LEU A 341 6.66 -6.83 22.95
CA LEU A 341 7.28 -5.51 23.13
C LEU A 341 6.58 -4.41 22.33
N ASP A 342 6.91 -3.17 22.66
CA ASP A 342 6.45 -1.99 21.93
C ASP A 342 7.13 -1.81 20.58
N ASP A 343 6.48 -1.06 19.68
CA ASP A 343 6.97 -0.73 18.33
C ASP A 343 7.31 -1.96 17.46
N VAL A 344 6.49 -3.01 17.57
CA VAL A 344 6.78 -4.33 16.98
C VAL A 344 6.09 -4.61 15.66
N PHE A 345 5.15 -3.77 15.21
CA PHE A 345 4.38 -4.06 14.00
C PHE A 345 4.04 -2.84 13.15
N ALA A 346 3.91 -3.09 11.85
CA ALA A 346 3.35 -2.16 10.90
C ALA A 346 1.96 -2.66 10.46
N SER A 347 1.11 -1.71 10.09
CA SER A 347 -0.20 -1.99 9.55
C SER A 347 -0.56 -0.96 8.48
N GLY A 348 -1.36 -1.39 7.51
CA GLY A 348 -1.89 -0.52 6.47
C GLY A 348 -3.13 -1.16 5.87
N GLY A 349 -4.02 -0.34 5.34
CA GLY A 349 -5.28 -0.83 4.80
C GLY A 349 -5.97 0.22 3.94
N THR A 350 -6.83 -0.26 3.06
CA THR A 350 -7.77 0.52 2.26
C THR A 350 -8.89 -0.42 1.81
N ASP A 351 -9.94 0.11 1.19
CA ASP A 351 -11.12 -0.65 0.79
C ASP A 351 -11.69 -1.45 1.99
N ASP A 352 -11.78 -2.79 1.93
CA ASP A 352 -12.25 -3.63 3.03
C ASP A 352 -11.14 -4.53 3.64
N LEU A 353 -9.85 -4.22 3.37
CA LEU A 353 -8.73 -5.04 3.86
C LEU A 353 -7.79 -4.25 4.76
N ILE A 354 -7.43 -4.87 5.88
CA ILE A 354 -6.39 -4.40 6.79
C ILE A 354 -5.28 -5.44 6.86
N TYR A 355 -4.06 -4.98 6.67
CA TYR A 355 -2.84 -5.77 6.72
C TYR A 355 -2.04 -5.43 7.97
N ILE A 356 -1.49 -6.45 8.63
CA ILE A 356 -0.70 -6.30 9.86
C ILE A 356 0.47 -7.28 9.80
N HIS A 357 1.70 -6.81 9.96
CA HIS A 357 2.90 -7.66 10.08
C HIS A 357 3.84 -7.14 11.16
N SER A 358 4.59 -8.05 11.79
CA SER A 358 5.63 -7.65 12.75
C SER A 358 6.88 -7.18 12.01
N TYR A 359 7.54 -6.11 12.47
CA TYR A 359 8.78 -5.63 11.87
C TYR A 359 9.89 -6.70 11.86
N GLY A 360 9.85 -7.69 12.76
CA GLY A 360 10.85 -8.76 12.83
C GLY A 360 10.55 -9.99 11.95
N SER A 361 9.37 -10.05 11.32
CA SER A 361 8.85 -11.23 10.63
C SER A 361 8.18 -10.89 9.29
N PRO A 362 8.40 -11.69 8.23
CA PRO A 362 7.73 -11.48 6.95
C PRO A 362 6.30 -12.05 6.91
N ALA A 363 5.77 -12.52 8.05
CA ALA A 363 4.41 -13.06 8.15
C ALA A 363 3.37 -11.93 8.12
N LEU A 364 2.46 -11.97 7.15
CA LEU A 364 1.44 -10.94 6.94
C LEU A 364 0.06 -11.47 7.34
N LEU A 365 -0.52 -10.87 8.37
CA LEU A 365 -1.90 -11.12 8.79
C LEU A 365 -2.84 -10.18 8.06
N ILE A 366 -4.00 -10.69 7.67
CA ILE A 366 -5.00 -9.97 6.90
C ILE A 366 -6.33 -10.07 7.62
N PHE A 367 -6.96 -8.93 7.84
CA PHE A 367 -8.34 -8.83 8.30
C PHE A 367 -9.22 -8.33 7.16
N ASP A 368 -10.17 -9.18 6.76
CA ASP A 368 -11.24 -8.80 5.83
C ASP A 368 -12.39 -8.21 6.65
N VAL A 369 -12.59 -6.90 6.52
CA VAL A 369 -13.56 -6.12 7.30
C VAL A 369 -14.98 -6.50 6.92
N GLY A 370 -15.25 -6.70 5.63
CA GLY A 370 -16.57 -7.08 5.13
C GLY A 370 -16.99 -8.48 5.61
N LEU A 371 -16.06 -9.44 5.57
CA LEU A 371 -16.31 -10.81 6.02
C LEU A 371 -16.06 -11.02 7.51
N LYS A 372 -15.46 -10.05 8.21
CA LYS A 372 -14.97 -10.16 9.61
C LYS A 372 -14.08 -11.38 9.83
N ARG A 373 -13.17 -11.66 8.89
CA ARG A 373 -12.33 -12.86 8.90
C ARG A 373 -10.84 -12.53 8.91
N TRP A 374 -10.12 -13.29 9.71
CA TRP A 374 -8.66 -13.26 9.79
C TRP A 374 -8.06 -14.37 8.94
N LYS A 375 -6.99 -14.06 8.20
CA LYS A 375 -6.23 -15.04 7.42
C LYS A 375 -4.75 -14.65 7.35
N TRP A 376 -3.87 -15.64 7.36
CA TRP A 376 -2.47 -15.43 6.99
C TRP A 376 -2.32 -15.36 5.47
N SER A 377 -1.37 -14.55 5.01
CA SER A 377 -0.88 -14.61 3.64
C SER A 377 -0.22 -15.95 3.35
N SER A 378 0.06 -16.22 2.06
CA SER A 378 1.07 -17.22 1.72
C SER A 378 2.45 -16.75 2.19
N LYS A 379 3.40 -17.68 2.35
CA LYS A 379 4.76 -17.39 2.81
C LYS A 379 5.38 -16.32 1.91
N CYS A 380 5.76 -15.20 2.51
CA CYS A 380 6.43 -14.12 1.80
C CYS A 380 7.80 -14.60 1.28
N PRO A 381 8.15 -14.31 0.00
CA PRO A 381 9.43 -14.70 -0.58
C PRO A 381 10.63 -13.93 0.01
N VAL A 382 10.39 -12.78 0.65
CA VAL A 382 11.46 -12.00 1.26
C VAL A 382 12.12 -12.82 2.36
N THR A 383 13.42 -13.06 2.21
CA THR A 383 14.23 -13.78 3.21
C THR A 383 14.94 -12.82 4.14
N LYS A 384 15.00 -13.21 5.41
CA LYS A 384 15.78 -12.49 6.42
C LYS A 384 17.26 -12.84 6.25
N LYS A 385 18.07 -11.90 5.79
CA LYS A 385 19.54 -12.06 5.61
C LYS A 385 20.29 -12.04 6.95
N PHE A 386 19.84 -11.22 7.91
CA PHE A 386 20.51 -11.06 9.22
C PHE A 386 19.50 -10.95 10.38
N PRO A 387 19.86 -11.32 11.62
CA PRO A 387 18.92 -11.37 12.76
C PRO A 387 18.19 -10.06 13.08
N LEU A 388 18.82 -8.91 12.85
CA LEU A 388 18.25 -7.57 13.14
C LEU A 388 17.57 -6.91 11.94
N GLN A 389 17.46 -7.61 10.81
CA GLN A 389 16.81 -7.05 9.63
C GLN A 389 15.32 -6.86 9.88
N LEU A 390 14.84 -5.65 9.62
CA LEU A 390 13.43 -5.26 9.77
C LEU A 390 12.70 -5.28 8.42
N PHE A 391 11.40 -5.53 8.49
CA PHE A 391 10.47 -5.54 7.36
C PHE A 391 9.55 -4.34 7.43
N THR A 392 9.51 -3.54 6.38
CA THR A 392 8.56 -2.43 6.22
C THR A 392 7.59 -2.77 5.10
N GLY A 393 6.40 -2.18 5.12
CA GLY A 393 5.45 -2.37 4.04
C GLY A 393 4.33 -1.36 4.05
N PHE A 394 3.60 -1.31 2.94
CA PHE A 394 2.47 -0.42 2.75
C PHE A 394 1.42 -1.06 1.85
N CYS A 395 0.18 -0.59 2.01
CA CYS A 395 -0.95 -1.03 1.21
C CYS A 395 -1.16 -0.09 0.02
N PHE A 396 -1.52 -0.60 -1.16
CA PHE A 396 -1.89 0.22 -2.32
C PHE A 396 -2.84 -0.53 -3.25
N GLU A 397 -3.61 0.19 -4.06
CA GLU A 397 -4.50 -0.41 -5.07
C GLU A 397 -3.77 -0.52 -6.42
N PRO A 398 -3.74 -1.68 -7.08
CA PRO A 398 -3.04 -1.83 -8.35
C PRO A 398 -3.86 -1.24 -9.51
N ARG A 399 -3.74 0.08 -9.71
CA ARG A 399 -4.52 0.85 -10.69
C ARG A 399 -3.63 1.39 -11.81
N PRO A 400 -3.53 0.73 -12.98
CA PRO A 400 -2.69 1.21 -14.09
C PRO A 400 -3.20 2.53 -14.73
N GLU A 401 -4.46 2.87 -14.50
CA GLU A 401 -5.13 4.03 -15.10
C GLU A 401 -4.79 5.37 -14.47
N VAL A 402 -4.07 5.37 -13.34
CA VAL A 402 -3.76 6.57 -12.57
C VAL A 402 -2.30 6.95 -12.76
N ALA A 403 -2.02 8.24 -12.93
CA ALA A 403 -0.65 8.75 -13.09
C ALA A 403 -0.42 10.00 -12.23
N PRO A 404 0.81 10.20 -11.72
CA PRO A 404 1.14 11.30 -10.82
C PRO A 404 1.44 12.64 -11.51
#